data_AF-A0AAE1MJ97-F1
#
_entry.id   AF-A0AAE1MJ97-F1
#
_cell.length_a   1.000
_cell.length_b   1.000
_cell.length_c   1.000
_cell.angle_alpha   90.00
_cell.angle_beta   90.00
_cell.angle_gamma   90.00
#
_symmetry.space_group_name_H-M   'P 1'
#
loop_
_entity.id
_entity.type
_entity.pdbx_description
1 polymer ?
#
loop_
_entity_poly.entity_id
_entity_poly.type
_entity_poly.pdbx_seq_one_letter_code
_entity_poly.pdbx_strand_id
1 'polypeptide(L)'
;MIIFQSGMVLTFAHNLVSPRPPVRPIVPSGVFPPCFSLSAPNSHAAAFFSEKRGSAALGGKARLVTRASASTSLYSPDIAQDLGDVTIFTADGEPVMFKDLWDQNEGLAVVALLRHFGCVCCWELASTLKEYKSKFDSVGVKLIAVGVGTPNKARILAERLPFPMDCLYADPERKAYNVLDLYYGVGRTFLNPASAKVFSRSDSFRKALKNYTIEATPDDISSVLQQGGMLVFKGRQLLYARKDEGTGDHAPLDDIFDVCCKAPSA
;
A
#
# COMPACT_ATOMS: atom_id res chain seq x y z
N MET A 1 -29.01 -67.90 9.96
CA MET A 1 -28.21 -69.05 9.50
C MET A 1 -27.40 -68.57 8.30
N ILE A 2 -26.06 -68.64 8.40
CA ILE A 2 -25.03 -68.38 7.36
C ILE A 2 -24.90 -66.87 7.00
N ILE A 3 -24.01 -66.05 7.58
CA ILE A 3 -22.53 -66.02 7.63
C ILE A 3 -21.87 -66.19 6.25
N PHE A 4 -21.32 -65.10 5.69
CA PHE A 4 -19.99 -65.10 5.08
C PHE A 4 -19.34 -63.70 5.17
N GLN A 5 -18.21 -63.65 5.88
CA GLN A 5 -17.20 -62.59 5.85
C GLN A 5 -16.32 -62.71 4.60
N SER A 6 -15.84 -61.59 4.08
CA SER A 6 -14.43 -61.32 3.70
C SER A 6 -14.42 -59.94 3.01
N GLY A 7 -13.65 -58.94 3.41
CA GLY A 7 -12.28 -58.99 3.92
C GLY A 7 -11.34 -58.54 2.80
N MET A 8 -11.25 -57.24 2.54
CA MET A 8 -10.14 -56.68 1.73
C MET A 8 -9.67 -55.36 2.35
N VAL A 9 -8.65 -55.50 3.19
CA VAL A 9 -7.85 -54.40 3.76
C VAL A 9 -6.81 -54.03 2.70
N LEU A 10 -6.93 -52.84 2.11
CA LEU A 10 -5.86 -52.24 1.31
C LEU A 10 -4.88 -51.53 2.25
N THR A 11 -3.75 -52.18 2.51
CA THR A 11 -2.55 -51.60 3.09
C THR A 11 -1.92 -50.61 2.12
N PHE A 12 -1.94 -49.32 2.46
CA PHE A 12 -1.09 -48.31 1.82
C PHE A 12 0.31 -48.37 2.43
N ALA A 13 1.29 -48.66 1.58
CA ALA A 13 2.71 -48.67 1.93
C ALA A 13 3.21 -47.24 2.18
N HIS A 14 3.74 -47.00 3.38
CA HIS A 14 4.53 -45.82 3.72
C HIS A 14 5.93 -45.93 3.08
N ASN A 15 6.19 -45.16 2.02
CA ASN A 15 7.55 -44.92 1.54
C ASN A 15 8.13 -43.69 2.26
N LEU A 16 8.87 -43.94 3.34
CA LEU A 16 9.66 -42.95 4.05
C LEU A 16 10.98 -42.72 3.30
N VAL A 17 11.03 -41.65 2.49
CA VAL A 17 12.29 -41.13 1.93
C VAL A 17 12.89 -40.19 2.97
N SER A 18 14.01 -40.60 3.60
CA SER A 18 14.78 -39.74 4.50
C SER A 18 15.55 -38.66 3.72
N PRO A 19 15.50 -37.38 4.14
CA PRO A 19 16.33 -36.33 3.54
C PRO A 19 17.77 -36.37 4.11
N ARG A 20 18.76 -36.27 3.20
CA ARG A 20 20.17 -36.09 3.56
C ARG A 20 20.40 -34.69 4.18
N PRO A 21 21.31 -34.53 5.14
CA PRO A 21 21.59 -33.24 5.76
C PRO A 21 22.33 -32.30 4.80
N PRO A 22 22.14 -30.97 4.93
CA PRO A 22 22.83 -30.00 4.08
C PRO A 22 24.31 -29.84 4.47
N VAL A 23 25.16 -29.84 3.44
CA VAL A 23 26.60 -29.57 3.50
C VAL A 23 26.80 -28.07 3.80
N ARG A 24 27.59 -27.76 4.83
CA ARG A 24 27.93 -26.38 5.20
C ARG A 24 28.98 -25.81 4.22
N PRO A 25 28.82 -24.56 3.73
CA PRO A 25 29.88 -23.91 2.97
C PRO A 25 31.01 -23.45 3.91
N ILE A 26 32.23 -23.75 3.48
CA ILE A 26 33.50 -23.37 4.09
C ILE A 26 33.75 -21.89 3.77
N VAL A 27 33.90 -21.06 4.80
CA VAL A 27 34.30 -19.65 4.69
C VAL A 27 35.82 -19.59 4.73
N PRO A 28 36.52 -19.04 3.72
CA PRO A 28 37.95 -18.80 3.82
C PRO A 28 38.21 -17.50 4.61
N SER A 29 39.02 -17.66 5.66
CA SER A 29 39.53 -16.62 6.54
C SER A 29 40.37 -15.59 5.75
N GLY A 30 39.84 -14.38 5.61
CA GLY A 30 40.58 -13.24 5.07
C GLY A 30 41.62 -12.74 6.08
N VAL A 31 42.88 -12.80 5.67
CA VAL A 31 44.05 -12.26 6.35
C VAL A 31 44.02 -10.73 6.20
N PHE A 32 43.99 -9.99 7.32
CA PHE A 32 44.27 -8.56 7.37
C PHE A 32 45.73 -8.34 7.81
N PRO A 33 46.53 -7.50 7.12
CA PRO A 33 47.83 -7.06 7.62
C PRO A 33 47.69 -5.85 8.58
N PRO A 34 48.72 -5.54 9.39
CA PRO A 34 48.59 -4.75 10.60
C PRO A 34 48.78 -3.24 10.41
N CYS A 35 48.36 -2.54 11.46
CA CYS A 35 48.53 -1.12 11.78
C CYS A 35 49.75 -0.42 11.19
N PHE A 36 49.52 0.79 10.66
CA PHE A 36 50.47 1.89 10.78
C PHE A 36 49.80 3.04 11.55
N SER A 37 50.29 3.24 12.76
CA SER A 37 50.09 4.45 13.54
C SER A 37 51.05 5.52 13.00
N LEU A 38 50.54 6.71 12.67
CA LEU A 38 51.36 7.91 12.62
C LEU A 38 50.62 9.10 13.20
N SER A 39 51.36 9.75 14.08
CA SER A 39 51.09 10.84 15.00
C SER A 39 50.76 12.17 14.32
N ALA A 40 49.94 12.97 15.02
CA ALA A 40 49.82 14.41 14.82
C ALA A 40 51.14 15.14 15.15
N PRO A 41 51.28 16.38 14.66
CA PRO A 41 51.52 17.45 15.64
C PRO A 41 50.74 18.74 15.40
N ASN A 42 50.54 19.44 16.53
CA ASN A 42 50.00 20.79 16.70
C ASN A 42 50.74 21.88 15.91
N SER A 43 50.04 22.99 15.63
CA SER A 43 50.58 24.33 15.89
C SER A 43 49.47 25.37 16.06
N HIS A 44 49.76 26.31 16.94
CA HIS A 44 48.91 27.30 17.59
C HIS A 44 48.65 28.57 16.78
N ALA A 45 47.58 29.29 17.16
CA ALA A 45 47.46 30.75 17.43
C ALA A 45 46.14 31.30 16.86
N ALA A 46 45.45 32.30 17.42
CA ALA A 46 45.35 32.90 18.74
C ALA A 46 44.04 33.73 18.75
N ALA A 47 43.47 33.91 19.93
CA ALA A 47 42.39 34.79 20.38
C ALA A 47 41.85 35.89 19.43
N PHE A 48 40.53 36.07 19.43
CA PHE A 48 39.89 37.37 19.77
C PHE A 48 38.44 37.12 20.25
N PHE A 49 38.19 37.40 21.53
CA PHE A 49 36.85 37.52 22.09
C PHE A 49 36.27 38.89 21.73
N SER A 50 35.03 38.92 21.25
CA SER A 50 34.19 40.11 21.29
C SER A 50 32.74 39.68 21.45
N GLU A 51 32.23 39.75 22.69
CA GLU A 51 30.81 39.68 23.00
C GLU A 51 30.07 40.84 22.33
N LYS A 52 29.04 40.53 21.53
CA LYS A 52 27.86 41.40 21.40
C LYS A 52 26.61 40.55 21.37
N ARG A 53 25.78 40.75 22.41
CA ARG A 53 24.39 40.34 22.47
C ARG A 53 23.63 40.94 21.28
N GLY A 54 23.02 40.08 20.49
CA GLY A 54 22.07 40.44 19.46
C GLY A 54 21.03 39.33 19.38
N SER A 55 19.80 39.67 19.76
CA SER A 55 18.64 38.77 19.76
C SER A 55 18.39 38.24 18.34
N ALA A 56 18.61 36.94 18.12
CA ALA A 56 18.28 36.28 16.87
C ALA A 56 17.03 35.42 17.11
N ALA A 57 15.92 35.84 16.50
CA ALA A 57 14.72 35.04 16.36
C ALA A 57 15.08 33.65 15.86
N LEU A 58 14.62 32.61 16.57
CA LEU A 58 14.67 31.24 16.08
C LEU A 58 13.77 31.12 14.85
N GLY A 59 14.34 31.41 13.69
CA GLY A 59 13.85 30.95 12.40
C GLY A 59 13.94 29.44 12.38
N GLY A 60 12.87 28.79 12.84
CA GLY A 60 12.67 27.36 12.63
C GLY A 60 12.69 27.11 11.12
N LYS A 61 13.77 26.48 10.63
CA LYS A 61 13.79 25.95 9.27
C LYS A 61 12.72 24.87 9.23
N ALA A 62 11.52 25.24 8.78
CA ALA A 62 10.51 24.30 8.36
C ALA A 62 11.16 23.45 7.26
N ARG A 63 11.52 22.21 7.62
CA ARG A 63 11.98 21.22 6.65
C ARG A 63 10.79 20.96 5.75
N LEU A 64 10.75 21.62 4.61
CA LEU A 64 9.74 21.43 3.58
C LEU A 64 9.88 19.97 3.11
N VAL A 65 9.08 19.07 3.69
CA VAL A 65 9.01 17.70 3.22
C VAL A 65 8.22 17.77 1.91
N THR A 66 8.91 17.58 0.79
CA THR A 66 8.28 17.53 -0.53
C THR A 66 7.13 16.53 -0.49
N ARG A 67 5.91 17.05 -0.53
CA ARG A 67 4.71 16.23 -0.57
C ARG A 67 4.67 15.58 -1.96
N ALA A 68 4.48 14.26 -2.01
CA ALA A 68 4.30 13.57 -3.28
C ALA A 68 3.19 14.29 -4.07
N SER A 69 3.55 14.79 -5.24
CA SER A 69 2.70 15.68 -6.01
C SER A 69 1.73 14.87 -6.84
N ALA A 70 0.46 15.27 -6.81
CA ALA A 70 -0.52 14.73 -7.73
C ALA A 70 -0.16 15.18 -9.16
N SER A 71 -0.19 14.27 -10.11
CA SER A 71 0.16 14.55 -11.50
C SER A 71 -0.57 13.59 -12.43
N THR A 72 -1.43 14.15 -13.27
CA THR A 72 -2.11 13.40 -14.33
C THR A 72 -1.23 13.24 -15.57
N SER A 73 -0.23 14.10 -15.76
CA SER A 73 0.69 14.07 -16.92
C SER A 73 1.61 12.85 -16.95
N LEU A 74 1.67 12.06 -15.87
CA LEU A 74 2.40 10.80 -15.81
C LEU A 74 1.63 9.65 -16.49
N TYR A 75 0.37 9.87 -16.84
CA TYR A 75 -0.51 8.85 -17.40
C TYR A 75 -0.83 9.13 -18.88
N SER A 76 -0.99 8.05 -19.64
CA SER A 76 -1.50 8.11 -21.01
C SER A 76 -2.91 8.73 -21.03
N PRO A 77 -3.30 9.47 -22.09
CA PRO A 77 -4.69 9.86 -22.31
C PRO A 77 -5.67 8.66 -22.28
N ASP A 78 -5.19 7.46 -22.64
CA ASP A 78 -5.99 6.23 -22.71
C ASP A 78 -6.08 5.49 -21.36
N ILE A 79 -5.51 6.03 -20.28
CA ILE A 79 -5.41 5.33 -18.99
C ILE A 79 -6.75 4.85 -18.43
N ALA A 80 -7.84 5.59 -18.66
CA ALA A 80 -9.17 5.17 -18.23
C ALA A 80 -9.68 3.95 -19.02
N GLN A 81 -9.32 3.86 -20.31
CA GLN A 81 -9.64 2.69 -21.14
C GLN A 81 -8.78 1.49 -20.74
N ASP A 82 -7.47 1.69 -20.60
CA ASP A 82 -6.52 0.64 -20.17
C ASP A 82 -6.92 0.07 -18.80
N LEU A 83 -7.26 0.94 -17.84
CA LEU A 83 -7.77 0.52 -16.54
C LEU A 83 -9.16 -0.13 -16.68
N GLY A 84 -10.02 0.42 -17.52
CA GLY A 84 -11.39 -0.05 -17.74
C GLY A 84 -11.48 -1.50 -18.22
N ASP A 85 -10.47 -1.98 -18.96
CA ASP A 85 -10.40 -3.36 -19.44
C ASP A 85 -9.80 -4.35 -18.42
N VAL A 86 -9.38 -3.88 -17.25
CA VAL A 86 -8.93 -4.75 -16.16
C VAL A 86 -10.12 -5.40 -15.46
N THR A 87 -10.07 -6.73 -15.35
CA THR A 87 -10.96 -7.50 -14.47
C THR A 87 -10.41 -7.54 -13.05
N ILE A 88 -11.22 -7.13 -12.09
CA ILE A 88 -11.01 -7.29 -10.65
C ILE A 88 -12.16 -8.13 -10.08
N PHE A 89 -12.14 -8.38 -8.78
CA PHE A 89 -13.13 -9.23 -8.12
C PHE A 89 -13.84 -8.47 -7.00
N THR A 90 -15.14 -8.66 -6.86
CA THR A 90 -15.85 -8.24 -5.65
C THR A 90 -15.31 -9.00 -4.44
N ALA A 91 -15.58 -8.52 -3.22
CA ALA A 91 -15.26 -9.27 -2.01
C ALA A 91 -16.04 -10.61 -1.89
N ASP A 92 -17.09 -10.80 -2.70
CA ASP A 92 -17.80 -12.08 -2.81
C ASP A 92 -17.16 -13.06 -3.81
N GLY A 93 -16.25 -12.57 -4.65
CA GLY A 93 -15.50 -13.38 -5.61
C GLY A 93 -16.02 -13.29 -7.04
N GLU A 94 -17.00 -12.42 -7.31
CA GLU A 94 -17.52 -12.21 -8.65
C GLU A 94 -16.56 -11.34 -9.48
N PRO A 95 -16.21 -11.74 -10.71
CA PRO A 95 -15.39 -10.93 -11.59
C PRO A 95 -16.18 -9.73 -12.12
N VAL A 96 -15.55 -8.56 -12.14
CA VAL A 96 -16.11 -7.30 -12.67
C VAL A 96 -15.04 -6.55 -13.45
N MET A 97 -15.41 -5.89 -14.54
CA MET A 97 -14.49 -4.99 -15.25
C MET A 97 -14.55 -3.60 -14.59
N PHE A 98 -13.42 -2.92 -14.51
CA PHE A 98 -13.36 -1.57 -13.94
C PHE A 98 -14.34 -0.60 -14.59
N LYS A 99 -14.47 -0.65 -15.93
CA LYS A 99 -15.37 0.24 -16.68
C LYS A 99 -16.85 0.10 -16.33
N ASP A 100 -17.24 -1.01 -15.70
CA ASP A 100 -18.63 -1.27 -15.29
C ASP A 100 -18.94 -0.70 -13.89
N LEU A 101 -17.95 -0.16 -13.18
CA LEU A 101 -18.09 0.27 -11.78
C LEU A 101 -18.63 1.71 -11.63
N TRP A 102 -18.49 2.55 -12.66
CA TRP A 102 -19.03 3.90 -12.72
C TRP A 102 -19.41 4.25 -14.17
N ASP A 103 -20.24 5.28 -14.34
CA ASP A 103 -20.58 5.75 -15.68
C ASP A 103 -19.35 6.37 -16.37
N GLN A 104 -18.98 5.78 -17.51
CA GLN A 104 -17.80 6.15 -18.28
C GLN A 104 -17.95 7.46 -19.06
N ASN A 105 -19.14 8.05 -19.11
CA ASN A 105 -19.37 9.30 -19.84
C ASN A 105 -19.22 10.52 -18.93
N GLU A 106 -19.96 10.54 -17.81
CA GLU A 106 -20.05 11.70 -16.92
C GLU A 106 -19.88 11.38 -15.43
N GLY A 107 -19.99 10.11 -15.04
CA GLY A 107 -19.86 9.67 -13.64
C GLY A 107 -18.52 10.04 -12.99
N LEU A 108 -18.57 10.51 -11.75
CA LEU A 108 -17.37 10.72 -10.94
C LEU A 108 -17.02 9.47 -10.14
N ALA A 109 -15.75 9.08 -10.17
CA ALA A 109 -15.24 7.97 -9.39
C ALA A 109 -13.93 8.30 -8.67
N VAL A 110 -13.86 7.95 -7.39
CA VAL A 110 -12.62 7.91 -6.61
C VAL A 110 -12.16 6.45 -6.60
N VAL A 111 -11.00 6.20 -7.20
CA VAL A 111 -10.34 4.90 -7.20
C VAL A 111 -9.20 4.93 -6.19
N ALA A 112 -9.39 4.25 -5.06
CA ALA A 112 -8.44 4.16 -3.97
C ALA A 112 -7.74 2.80 -4.00
N LEU A 113 -6.45 2.78 -4.35
CA LEU A 113 -5.64 1.57 -4.44
C LEU A 113 -4.93 1.37 -3.10
N LEU A 114 -5.43 0.45 -2.29
CA LEU A 114 -4.79 -0.03 -1.07
C LEU A 114 -3.57 -0.88 -1.44
N ARG A 115 -2.49 -0.83 -0.66
CA ARG A 115 -1.30 -1.65 -0.94
C ARG A 115 -1.61 -3.15 -0.98
N HIS A 116 -2.27 -3.64 0.09
CA HIS A 116 -2.77 -5.00 0.24
C HIS A 116 -3.63 -5.09 1.50
N PHE A 117 -4.48 -6.11 1.59
CA PHE A 117 -5.39 -6.27 2.74
C PHE A 117 -4.69 -6.59 4.06
N GLY A 118 -3.44 -7.07 4.04
CA GLY A 118 -2.65 -7.31 5.26
C GLY A 118 -1.87 -6.09 5.79
N CYS A 119 -2.05 -4.90 5.23
CA CYS A 119 -1.27 -3.71 5.62
C CYS A 119 -2.03 -2.87 6.65
N VAL A 120 -1.46 -2.64 7.84
CA VAL A 120 -2.11 -1.82 8.90
C VAL A 120 -2.44 -0.40 8.39
N CYS A 121 -1.55 0.22 7.62
CA CYS A 121 -1.82 1.55 7.04
C CYS A 121 -2.99 1.53 6.05
N CYS A 122 -3.21 0.41 5.34
CA CYS A 122 -4.36 0.27 4.46
C CYS A 122 -5.67 0.13 5.25
N TRP A 123 -5.64 -0.46 6.44
CA TRP A 123 -6.80 -0.49 7.34
C TRP A 123 -7.10 0.90 7.90
N GLU A 124 -6.07 1.71 8.15
CA GLU A 124 -6.24 3.13 8.50
C GLU A 124 -6.93 3.88 7.36
N LEU A 125 -6.40 3.79 6.13
CA LEU A 125 -7.01 4.40 4.95
C LEU A 125 -8.44 3.91 4.71
N ALA A 126 -8.69 2.60 4.78
CA ALA A 126 -10.02 2.02 4.63
C ALA A 126 -11.00 2.55 5.68
N SER A 127 -10.55 2.73 6.93
CA SER A 127 -11.38 3.31 7.98
C SER A 127 -11.75 4.76 7.65
N THR A 128 -10.82 5.56 7.15
CA THR A 128 -11.11 6.94 6.73
C THR A 128 -12.01 6.98 5.49
N LEU A 129 -11.76 6.12 4.49
CA LEU A 129 -12.61 6.00 3.30
C LEU A 129 -14.05 5.64 3.66
N LYS A 130 -14.24 4.73 4.63
CA LYS A 130 -15.56 4.40 5.16
C LYS A 130 -16.27 5.62 5.75
N GLU A 131 -15.57 6.45 6.52
CA GLU A 131 -16.14 7.69 7.09
C GLU A 131 -16.49 8.73 6.00
N TYR A 132 -15.76 8.73 4.88
CA TYR A 132 -16.01 9.62 3.75
C TYR A 132 -17.07 9.11 2.77
N LYS A 133 -17.44 7.83 2.83
CA LYS A 133 -18.37 7.22 1.86
C LYS A 133 -19.66 8.03 1.72
N SER A 134 -20.29 8.43 2.84
CA SER A 134 -21.52 9.22 2.81
C SER A 134 -21.33 10.62 2.21
N LYS A 135 -20.15 11.23 2.39
CA LYS A 135 -19.81 12.51 1.74
C LYS A 135 -19.71 12.33 0.23
N PHE A 136 -19.00 11.31 -0.24
CA PHE A 136 -18.91 10.99 -1.67
C PHE A 136 -20.28 10.70 -2.28
N ASP A 137 -21.09 9.87 -1.61
CA ASP A 137 -22.46 9.56 -2.05
C ASP A 137 -23.32 10.82 -2.20
N SER A 138 -23.19 11.79 -1.26
CA SER A 138 -23.99 13.03 -1.27
C SER A 138 -23.74 13.96 -2.47
N VAL A 139 -22.60 13.78 -3.15
CA VAL A 139 -22.21 14.55 -4.35
C VAL A 139 -22.12 13.66 -5.60
N GLY A 140 -22.69 12.44 -5.54
CA GLY A 140 -22.75 11.53 -6.68
C GLY A 140 -21.40 10.91 -7.08
N VAL A 141 -20.43 10.86 -6.16
CA VAL A 141 -19.11 10.27 -6.41
C VAL A 141 -19.12 8.79 -6.01
N LYS A 142 -18.78 7.91 -6.95
CA LYS A 142 -18.60 6.48 -6.68
C LYS A 142 -17.25 6.24 -6.00
N LEU A 143 -17.26 5.62 -4.83
CA LEU A 143 -16.04 5.13 -4.18
C LEU A 143 -15.73 3.68 -4.63
N ILE A 144 -14.51 3.46 -5.12
CA ILE A 144 -13.97 2.17 -5.53
C ILE A 144 -12.64 1.95 -4.79
N ALA A 145 -12.65 1.13 -3.74
CA ALA A 145 -11.45 0.73 -3.00
C ALA A 145 -10.99 -0.64 -3.49
N VAL A 146 -9.74 -0.72 -3.97
CA VAL A 146 -9.17 -1.96 -4.49
C VAL A 146 -7.94 -2.32 -3.67
N GLY A 147 -7.78 -3.58 -3.27
CA GLY A 147 -6.59 -4.06 -2.58
C GLY A 147 -5.97 -5.27 -3.27
N VAL A 148 -4.66 -5.41 -3.17
CA VAL A 148 -3.97 -6.65 -3.57
C VAL A 148 -4.30 -7.77 -2.58
N GLY A 149 -4.71 -8.91 -3.11
CA GLY A 149 -5.07 -10.12 -2.37
C GLY A 149 -6.30 -10.79 -2.96
N THR A 150 -6.68 -11.95 -2.44
CA THR A 150 -7.87 -12.68 -2.90
C THR A 150 -9.17 -12.05 -2.38
N PRO A 151 -10.34 -12.32 -3.00
CA PRO A 151 -11.64 -11.87 -2.50
C PRO A 151 -11.88 -12.19 -1.03
N ASN A 152 -11.42 -13.36 -0.57
CA ASN A 152 -11.53 -13.74 0.84
C ASN A 152 -10.77 -12.77 1.78
N LYS A 153 -9.61 -12.24 1.34
CA LYS A 153 -8.85 -11.23 2.12
C LYS A 153 -9.59 -9.89 2.17
N ALA A 154 -10.25 -9.50 1.07
CA ALA A 154 -11.13 -8.33 1.05
C ALA A 154 -12.30 -8.49 2.03
N ARG A 155 -12.94 -9.66 2.05
CA ARG A 155 -14.03 -9.99 2.98
C ARG A 155 -13.59 -9.87 4.44
N ILE A 156 -12.40 -10.38 4.79
CA ILE A 156 -11.83 -10.21 6.15
C ILE A 156 -11.76 -8.73 6.55
N LEU A 157 -11.30 -7.86 5.64
CA LEU A 157 -11.28 -6.42 5.89
C LEU A 157 -12.71 -5.91 6.12
N ALA A 158 -13.64 -6.20 5.22
CA ALA A 158 -15.02 -5.71 5.31
C ALA A 158 -15.78 -6.21 6.55
N GLU A 159 -15.51 -7.42 7.04
CA GLU A 159 -16.16 -7.95 8.25
C GLU A 159 -15.59 -7.32 9.52
N ARG A 160 -14.26 -7.25 9.63
CA ARG A 160 -13.59 -6.77 10.85
C ARG A 160 -13.55 -5.25 10.94
N LEU A 161 -13.41 -4.58 9.80
CA LEU A 161 -13.66 -3.16 9.63
C LEU A 161 -14.93 -3.06 8.78
N PRO A 162 -16.13 -2.81 9.36
CA PRO A 162 -17.43 -2.87 8.67
C PRO A 162 -17.52 -1.91 7.48
N PHE A 163 -16.81 -2.22 6.41
CA PHE A 163 -16.55 -1.42 5.24
C PHE A 163 -17.56 -1.83 4.17
N PRO A 164 -18.15 -0.89 3.44
CA PRO A 164 -19.16 -1.22 2.43
C PRO A 164 -18.60 -2.17 1.37
N MET A 165 -19.15 -3.39 1.29
CA MET A 165 -18.72 -4.43 0.35
C MET A 165 -18.88 -4.01 -1.12
N ASP A 166 -19.88 -3.18 -1.41
CA ASP A 166 -20.18 -2.59 -2.72
C ASP A 166 -19.16 -1.53 -3.18
N CYS A 167 -18.20 -1.19 -2.30
CA CYS A 167 -17.08 -0.31 -2.57
C CYS A 167 -15.73 -1.05 -2.51
N LEU A 168 -15.68 -2.35 -2.19
CA LEU A 168 -14.43 -3.08 -1.91
C LEU A 168 -14.17 -4.19 -2.91
N TYR A 169 -13.01 -4.12 -3.56
CA TYR A 169 -12.60 -5.04 -4.61
C TYR A 169 -11.20 -5.59 -4.39
N ALA A 170 -10.98 -6.79 -4.91
CA ALA A 170 -9.72 -7.52 -4.86
C ALA A 170 -9.09 -7.59 -6.26
N ASP A 171 -7.79 -7.33 -6.34
CA ASP A 171 -6.96 -7.55 -7.54
C ASP A 171 -5.82 -8.51 -7.20
N PRO A 172 -6.07 -9.84 -7.24
CA PRO A 172 -5.09 -10.83 -6.82
C PRO A 172 -3.80 -10.82 -7.66
N GLU A 173 -3.93 -10.48 -8.95
CA GLU A 173 -2.85 -10.50 -9.93
C GLU A 173 -2.15 -9.14 -10.10
N ARG A 174 -2.60 -8.11 -9.34
CA ARG A 174 -2.08 -6.74 -9.42
C ARG A 174 -2.22 -6.11 -10.80
N LYS A 175 -3.18 -6.55 -11.61
CA LYS A 175 -3.36 -6.08 -13.00
C LYS A 175 -3.61 -4.57 -13.04
N ALA A 176 -4.45 -4.05 -12.15
CA ALA A 176 -4.72 -2.63 -12.05
C ALA A 176 -3.48 -1.83 -11.62
N TYR A 177 -2.71 -2.38 -10.68
CA TYR A 177 -1.48 -1.75 -10.18
C TYR A 177 -0.41 -1.67 -11.27
N ASN A 178 -0.31 -2.70 -12.10
CA ASN A 178 0.62 -2.74 -13.23
C ASN A 178 0.22 -1.74 -14.33
N VAL A 179 -1.07 -1.68 -14.68
CA VAL A 179 -1.59 -0.69 -15.65
C VAL A 179 -1.37 0.74 -15.16
N LEU A 180 -1.57 0.99 -13.87
CA LEU A 180 -1.36 2.29 -13.24
C LEU A 180 0.12 2.60 -12.92
N ASP A 181 1.03 1.67 -13.22
CA ASP A 181 2.46 1.74 -12.94
C ASP A 181 2.74 2.15 -11.47
N LEU A 182 1.98 1.59 -10.53
CA LEU A 182 2.15 1.92 -9.11
C LEU A 182 3.46 1.34 -8.58
N TYR A 183 4.12 2.09 -7.69
CA TYR A 183 5.45 1.72 -7.23
C TYR A 183 5.50 0.36 -6.53
N TYR A 184 6.63 -0.31 -6.70
CA TYR A 184 6.93 -1.59 -6.07
C TYR A 184 8.37 -1.56 -5.52
N GLY A 185 8.58 -2.13 -4.33
CA GLY A 185 9.93 -2.49 -3.89
C GLY A 185 10.24 -2.25 -2.41
N VAL A 186 11.35 -2.86 -1.96
CA VAL A 186 11.81 -2.90 -0.57
C VAL A 186 12.14 -1.49 -0.04
N GLY A 187 12.92 -0.71 -0.79
CA GLY A 187 13.36 0.62 -0.35
C GLY A 187 12.19 1.58 -0.10
N ARG A 188 11.20 1.58 -0.99
CA ARG A 188 9.98 2.39 -0.83
C ARG A 188 9.09 1.91 0.31
N THR A 189 9.04 0.59 0.52
CA THR A 189 8.21 -0.01 1.58
C THR A 189 8.76 0.26 2.97
N PHE A 190 10.06 0.00 3.18
CA PHE A 190 10.66 -0.06 4.52
C PHE A 190 11.64 1.08 4.82
N LEU A 191 12.20 1.74 3.80
CA LEU A 191 13.25 2.75 3.97
C LEU A 191 12.78 4.16 3.59
N ASN A 192 11.52 4.34 3.22
CA ASN A 192 10.99 5.65 2.84
C ASN A 192 10.66 6.51 4.09
N PRO A 193 11.16 7.77 4.18
CA PRO A 193 10.79 8.71 5.24
C PRO A 193 9.28 8.96 5.36
N ALA A 194 8.52 8.80 4.29
CA ALA A 194 7.05 8.89 4.32
C ALA A 194 6.43 7.82 5.25
N SER A 195 7.06 6.65 5.34
CA SER A 195 6.67 5.59 6.29
C SER A 195 6.90 6.00 7.75
N ALA A 196 7.85 6.90 8.03
CA ALA A 196 8.07 7.41 9.39
C ALA A 196 6.90 8.28 9.89
N LYS A 197 6.12 8.90 8.98
CA LYS A 197 4.91 9.68 9.32
C LYS A 197 3.71 8.81 9.74
N VAL A 198 3.80 7.49 9.61
CA VAL A 198 2.79 6.57 10.15
C VAL A 198 2.77 6.67 11.67
N PHE A 199 3.95 6.74 12.31
CA PHE A 199 4.06 6.78 13.77
C PHE A 199 3.49 8.05 14.41
N SER A 200 3.36 9.16 13.66
CA SER A 200 2.74 10.40 14.15
C SER A 200 1.21 10.37 14.17
N ARG A 201 0.56 9.38 13.54
CA ARG A 201 -0.91 9.27 13.42
C ARG A 201 -1.49 8.32 14.47
N SER A 202 -1.20 8.58 15.74
CA SER A 202 -1.44 7.62 16.82
C SER A 202 -2.88 7.11 16.88
N ASP A 203 -3.88 7.96 16.71
CA ASP A 203 -5.27 7.59 17.04
C ASP A 203 -5.97 6.81 15.93
N SER A 204 -5.83 7.23 14.66
CA SER A 204 -6.34 6.49 13.51
C SER A 204 -5.63 5.15 13.35
N PHE A 205 -4.32 5.13 13.53
CA PHE A 205 -3.52 3.90 13.48
C PHE A 205 -3.88 2.93 14.61
N ARG A 206 -4.06 3.41 15.85
CA ARG A 206 -4.52 2.58 16.97
C ARG A 206 -5.91 2.01 16.75
N LYS A 207 -6.83 2.78 16.14
CA LYS A 207 -8.17 2.26 15.77
C LYS A 207 -8.05 1.14 14.73
N ALA A 208 -7.24 1.34 13.69
CA ALA A 208 -7.00 0.32 12.66
C ALA A 208 -6.42 -0.97 13.27
N LEU A 209 -5.46 -0.85 14.19
CA LEU A 209 -4.84 -1.99 14.88
C LEU A 209 -5.81 -2.85 15.69
N LYS A 210 -6.90 -2.28 16.22
CA LYS A 210 -7.87 -3.06 17.04
C LYS A 210 -8.57 -4.15 16.24
N ASN A 211 -8.84 -3.90 14.97
CA ASN A 211 -9.57 -4.82 14.10
C ASN A 211 -8.65 -5.61 13.17
N TYR A 212 -7.38 -5.15 13.05
CA TYR A 212 -6.39 -5.70 12.15
C TYR A 212 -6.12 -7.19 12.37
N THR A 213 -5.87 -7.91 11.28
CA THR A 213 -5.37 -9.29 11.30
C THR A 213 -4.34 -9.52 10.21
N ILE A 214 -3.32 -10.32 10.53
CA ILE A 214 -2.32 -10.74 9.55
C ILE A 214 -2.89 -11.74 8.54
N GLU A 215 -4.02 -12.39 8.83
CA GLU A 215 -4.71 -13.34 7.94
C GLU A 215 -5.15 -12.70 6.61
N ALA A 216 -5.37 -11.38 6.63
CA ALA A 216 -5.70 -10.59 5.44
C ALA A 216 -4.47 -10.36 4.54
N THR A 217 -3.27 -10.79 4.94
CA THR A 217 -2.08 -10.71 4.08
C THR A 217 -2.27 -11.56 2.83
N PRO A 218 -1.88 -11.05 1.64
CA PRO A 218 -1.91 -11.83 0.41
C PRO A 218 -1.07 -13.09 0.53
N ASP A 219 -1.47 -14.13 -0.20
CA ASP A 219 -0.75 -15.41 -0.17
C ASP A 219 0.61 -15.30 -0.86
N ASP A 220 0.71 -14.47 -1.92
CA ASP A 220 1.98 -14.03 -2.48
C ASP A 220 2.59 -12.90 -1.63
N ILE A 221 3.56 -13.26 -0.79
CA ILE A 221 4.28 -12.35 0.12
C ILE A 221 5.02 -11.23 -0.63
N SER A 222 5.40 -11.43 -1.89
CA SER A 222 6.04 -10.38 -2.68
C SER A 222 5.12 -9.17 -2.88
N SER A 223 3.79 -9.37 -2.78
CA SER A 223 2.78 -8.31 -2.81
C SER A 223 2.92 -7.30 -1.67
N VAL A 224 3.58 -7.66 -0.56
CA VAL A 224 3.81 -6.73 0.56
C VAL A 224 4.69 -5.55 0.15
N LEU A 225 5.42 -5.65 -0.96
CA LEU A 225 6.25 -4.56 -1.48
C LEU A 225 5.49 -3.58 -2.37
N GLN A 226 4.23 -3.90 -2.73
CA GLN A 226 3.38 -3.04 -3.54
C GLN A 226 3.04 -1.75 -2.79
N GLN A 227 3.03 -0.63 -3.52
CA GLN A 227 2.51 0.65 -3.05
C GLN A 227 1.13 0.93 -3.64
N GLY A 228 0.40 1.81 -2.95
CA GLY A 228 -0.95 2.21 -3.30
C GLY A 228 -0.98 3.46 -4.15
N GLY A 229 -2.17 4.05 -4.25
CA GLY A 229 -2.39 5.31 -4.93
C GLY A 229 -3.84 5.77 -4.85
N MET A 230 -4.08 6.97 -5.34
CA MET A 230 -5.39 7.61 -5.34
C MET A 230 -5.61 8.27 -6.70
N LEU A 231 -6.73 7.95 -7.35
CA LEU A 231 -7.12 8.53 -8.62
C LEU A 231 -8.56 9.04 -8.57
N VAL A 232 -8.84 10.10 -9.33
CA VAL A 232 -10.19 10.63 -9.53
C VAL A 232 -10.47 10.72 -11.01
N PHE A 233 -11.56 10.10 -11.44
CA PHE A 233 -12.04 10.12 -12.81
C PHE A 233 -13.38 10.87 -12.91
N LYS A 234 -13.61 11.56 -14.03
CA LYS A 234 -14.93 11.98 -14.50
C LYS A 234 -15.14 11.34 -15.87
N GLY A 235 -16.08 10.41 -15.97
CA GLY A 235 -16.18 9.51 -17.11
C GLY A 235 -14.82 8.84 -17.37
N ARG A 236 -14.23 9.09 -18.54
CA ARG A 236 -12.87 8.64 -18.91
C ARG A 236 -11.77 9.66 -18.67
N GLN A 237 -12.10 10.87 -18.22
CA GLN A 237 -11.11 11.91 -17.95
C GLN A 237 -10.48 11.69 -16.58
N LEU A 238 -9.15 11.57 -16.53
CA LEU A 238 -8.40 11.55 -15.29
C LEU A 238 -8.21 12.97 -14.75
N LEU A 239 -8.83 13.28 -13.61
CA LEU A 239 -8.78 14.60 -12.96
C LEU A 239 -7.65 14.71 -11.93
N TYR A 240 -7.33 13.61 -11.27
CA TYR A 240 -6.30 13.53 -10.25
C TYR A 240 -5.65 12.17 -10.27
N ALA A 241 -4.33 12.13 -10.10
CA ALA A 241 -3.63 10.89 -9.83
C ALA A 241 -2.45 11.13 -8.90
N ARG A 242 -2.28 10.25 -7.93
CA ARG A 242 -1.15 10.22 -7.01
C ARG A 242 -0.75 8.78 -6.73
N LYS A 243 0.52 8.48 -6.94
CA LYS A 243 1.15 7.25 -6.47
C LYS A 243 1.61 7.47 -5.02
N ASP A 244 1.39 6.50 -4.14
CA ASP A 244 1.88 6.59 -2.76
C ASP A 244 3.40 6.31 -2.77
N GLU A 245 4.22 7.24 -2.28
CA GLU A 245 5.69 7.09 -2.36
C GLU A 245 6.21 5.98 -1.43
N GLY A 246 5.45 5.65 -0.39
CA GLY A 246 5.76 4.61 0.58
C GLY A 246 4.59 4.23 1.48
N THR A 247 4.86 3.36 2.44
CA THR A 247 3.85 2.82 3.36
C THR A 247 3.14 3.93 4.13
N GLY A 248 1.83 4.04 3.97
CA GLY A 248 1.01 5.01 4.68
C GLY A 248 1.07 6.43 4.11
N ASP A 249 1.76 6.66 3.00
CA ASP A 249 1.77 7.95 2.30
C ASP A 249 0.49 8.12 1.47
N HIS A 250 -0.68 8.11 2.09
CA HIS A 250 -1.96 8.20 1.41
C HIS A 250 -2.36 9.65 1.08
N ALA A 251 -3.10 9.85 -0.01
CA ALA A 251 -3.67 11.16 -0.32
C ALA A 251 -4.67 11.59 0.77
N PRO A 252 -4.59 12.83 1.30
CA PRO A 252 -5.59 13.36 2.22
C PRO A 252 -6.96 13.45 1.55
N LEU A 253 -7.96 12.82 2.17
CA LEU A 253 -9.28 12.68 1.56
C LEU A 253 -10.05 14.01 1.45
N ASP A 254 -9.75 15.01 2.27
CA ASP A 254 -10.29 16.36 2.08
C ASP A 254 -9.88 16.94 0.72
N ASP A 255 -8.60 16.79 0.33
CA ASP A 255 -8.13 17.26 -0.98
C ASP A 255 -8.78 16.48 -2.14
N ILE A 256 -9.01 15.18 -1.95
CA ILE A 256 -9.71 14.34 -2.93
C ILE A 256 -11.17 14.77 -3.06
N PHE A 257 -11.84 15.00 -1.95
CA PHE A 257 -13.21 15.49 -1.92
C PHE A 257 -13.33 16.86 -2.60
N ASP A 258 -12.38 17.75 -2.34
CA ASP A 258 -12.26 19.06 -2.98
C ASP A 258 -12.11 18.97 -4.50
N VAL A 259 -11.30 18.03 -5.00
CA VAL A 259 -11.18 17.77 -6.45
C VAL A 259 -12.52 17.32 -7.01
N CYS A 260 -13.22 16.41 -6.33
CA CYS A 260 -14.54 15.94 -6.76
C CYS A 260 -15.56 17.09 -6.82
N CYS A 261 -15.62 17.96 -5.81
CA CYS A 261 -16.55 19.09 -5.79
C CYS A 261 -16.24 20.16 -6.84
N LYS A 262 -14.99 20.26 -7.29
CA LYS A 262 -14.55 21.20 -8.33
C LYS A 262 -14.59 20.61 -9.73
N ALA A 263 -14.89 19.32 -9.87
CA ALA A 263 -15.04 18.70 -11.17
C ALA A 263 -16.12 19.45 -11.96
N PRO A 264 -15.88 19.77 -13.24
CA PRO A 264 -16.88 20.48 -14.04
C PRO A 264 -18.20 19.71 -14.01
N SER A 265 -19.33 20.38 -13.79
CA SER A 265 -20.64 19.77 -14.07
C SER A 265 -20.74 19.48 -15.58
N ALA A 266 -21.51 18.47 -15.95
CA ALA A 266 -21.89 18.27 -17.35
C ALA A 266 -22.70 19.47 -17.88
#